data_AF-A0A8S0RPJ1-F1
#
_entry.id   AF-A0A8S0RPJ1-F1
#
_cell.length_a   1.000
_cell.length_b   1.000
_cell.length_c   1.000
_cell.angle_alpha   90.00
_cell.angle_beta   90.00
_cell.angle_gamma   90.00
#
_symmetry.space_group_name_H-M   'P 1'
#
loop_
_entity.id
_entity.type
_entity.pdbx_description
1 polymer ?
#
loop_
_entity_poly.entity_id
_entity_poly.type
_entity_poly.pdbx_seq_one_letter_code
_entity_poly.pdbx_strand_id
1 'polypeptide(L)'
;MVVDIFYWIQAQYTKEFEEKKTELQPKVIEIYEASSTEIKTLVKEPKEAGLKKHSAAVQKFLDELAKIEFPGTKPVCDAASKVGPAYLAGPVFFVFEQVSTFVVAEEKKEEAAPPAKATPGKTGEDTSGPEVKEKDIAVEEVKKEEVPAAEEASTCSTTAEPPKVEEVPPPAPAAEPAKP
;
A
#
# COMPACT_ATOMS: atom_id res chain seq x y z
N MET A 1 10.13 11.00 -18.55
CA MET A 1 10.78 9.67 -18.55
C MET A 1 10.52 8.89 -17.28
N VAL A 2 10.94 9.34 -16.09
CA VAL A 2 10.75 8.53 -14.86
C VAL A 2 9.26 8.30 -14.54
N VAL A 3 8.43 9.32 -14.75
CA VAL A 3 6.97 9.25 -14.58
C VAL A 3 6.34 8.30 -15.60
N ASP A 4 6.75 8.37 -16.88
CA ASP A 4 6.26 7.48 -17.94
C ASP A 4 6.58 6.00 -17.67
N ILE A 5 7.79 5.72 -17.17
CA ILE A 5 8.22 4.36 -16.82
C ILE A 5 7.36 3.82 -15.68
N PHE A 6 7.08 4.63 -14.66
CA PHE A 6 6.24 4.24 -13.53
C PHE A 6 4.82 3.88 -13.97
N TYR A 7 4.18 4.70 -14.81
CA TYR A 7 2.84 4.40 -15.32
C TYR A 7 2.80 3.15 -16.19
N TRP A 8 3.82 2.92 -17.02
CA TRP A 8 3.91 1.71 -17.81
C TRP A 8 4.01 0.44 -16.94
N ILE A 9 4.83 0.50 -15.88
CA ILE A 9 4.97 -0.61 -14.92
C ILE A 9 3.64 -0.88 -14.20
N GLN A 10 2.95 0.15 -13.71
CA GLN A 10 1.63 -0.02 -13.08
C GLN A 10 0.62 -0.64 -14.05
N ALA A 11 0.58 -0.19 -15.30
CA ALA A 11 -0.30 -0.76 -16.32
C ALA A 11 -0.01 -2.24 -16.60
N GLN A 12 1.27 -2.67 -16.57
CA GLN A 12 1.63 -4.08 -16.67
C GLN A 12 1.09 -4.88 -15.48
N TYR A 13 1.23 -4.36 -14.26
CA TYR A 13 0.71 -5.03 -13.06
C TYR A 13 -0.81 -5.10 -13.04
N THR A 14 -1.52 -4.04 -13.44
CA THR A 14 -2.99 -4.07 -13.58
C THR A 14 -3.41 -5.15 -14.59
N LYS A 15 -2.72 -5.23 -15.73
CA LYS A 15 -3.00 -6.26 -16.74
C LYS A 15 -2.77 -7.68 -16.19
N GLU A 16 -1.65 -7.92 -15.51
CA GLU A 16 -1.37 -9.22 -14.89
C GLU A 16 -2.38 -9.57 -13.79
N PHE A 17 -2.78 -8.59 -12.99
CA PHE A 17 -3.82 -8.74 -11.97
C PHE A 17 -5.14 -9.19 -12.57
N GLU A 18 -5.57 -8.59 -13.69
CA GLU A 18 -6.80 -9.01 -14.37
C GLU A 18 -6.69 -10.42 -14.97
N GLU A 19 -5.54 -10.78 -15.54
CA GLU A 19 -5.31 -12.12 -16.11
C GLU A 19 -5.32 -13.22 -15.04
N LYS A 20 -4.66 -12.97 -13.91
CA LYS A 20 -4.57 -13.93 -12.79
C LYS A 20 -5.67 -13.76 -11.74
N LYS A 21 -6.68 -12.92 -12.03
CA LYS A 21 -7.69 -12.49 -11.06
C LYS A 21 -8.36 -13.66 -10.34
N THR A 22 -8.85 -14.62 -11.11
CA THR A 22 -9.61 -15.78 -10.60
C THR A 22 -8.77 -16.73 -9.74
N GLU A 23 -7.47 -16.81 -10.03
CA GLU A 23 -6.54 -17.68 -9.28
C GLU A 23 -6.01 -17.02 -8.01
N LEU A 24 -5.82 -15.70 -8.04
CA LEU A 24 -5.33 -14.92 -6.91
C LEU A 24 -6.43 -14.60 -5.91
N GLN A 25 -7.67 -14.40 -6.36
CA GLN A 25 -8.80 -14.03 -5.51
C GLN A 25 -8.89 -14.85 -4.20
N PRO A 26 -9.02 -16.18 -4.21
CA PRO A 26 -9.15 -16.96 -2.98
C PRO A 26 -7.91 -16.87 -2.07
N LYS A 27 -6.70 -16.81 -2.66
CA LYS A 27 -5.44 -16.73 -1.91
C LYS A 27 -5.29 -15.39 -1.21
N VAL A 28 -5.63 -14.31 -1.91
CA VAL A 28 -5.55 -12.94 -1.39
C VAL A 28 -6.53 -12.74 -0.24
N ILE A 29 -7.74 -13.30 -0.37
CA ILE A 29 -8.77 -13.25 0.66
C ILE A 29 -8.32 -14.00 1.91
N GLU A 30 -7.76 -15.20 1.75
CA GLU A 30 -7.20 -15.96 2.88
C GLU A 30 -6.12 -15.17 3.63
N ILE A 31 -5.20 -14.53 2.91
CA ILE A 31 -4.15 -13.68 3.52
C ILE A 31 -4.78 -12.47 4.23
N TYR A 32 -5.76 -11.81 3.60
CA TYR A 32 -6.46 -10.67 4.18
C TYR A 32 -7.18 -11.04 5.48
N GLU A 33 -7.91 -12.16 5.50
CA GLU A 33 -8.64 -12.61 6.68
C GLU A 33 -7.72 -13.01 7.83
N ALA A 34 -6.59 -13.65 7.52
CA ALA A 34 -5.53 -14.00 8.47
C ALA A 34 -4.76 -12.78 9.00
N SER A 35 -4.89 -11.61 8.36
CA SER A 35 -4.20 -10.40 8.75
C SER A 35 -4.85 -9.71 9.95
N SER A 36 -4.05 -8.91 10.67
CA SER A 36 -4.52 -8.11 11.81
C SER A 36 -5.59 -7.10 11.38
N THR A 37 -6.48 -6.74 12.31
CA THR A 37 -7.56 -5.78 12.08
C THR A 37 -7.04 -4.45 11.52
N GLU A 38 -5.89 -3.98 12.00
CA GLU A 38 -5.25 -2.76 11.55
C GLU A 38 -4.87 -2.83 10.06
N ILE A 39 -4.38 -3.98 9.59
CA ILE A 39 -4.05 -4.20 8.18
C ILE A 39 -5.32 -4.29 7.34
N LYS A 40 -6.35 -4.98 7.85
CA LYS A 40 -7.65 -5.06 7.17
C LYS A 40 -8.26 -3.68 6.93
N THR A 41 -8.26 -2.83 7.96
CA THR A 41 -8.68 -1.43 7.83
C THR A 41 -7.81 -0.65 6.86
N LEU A 42 -6.49 -0.85 6.87
CA LEU A 42 -5.56 -0.13 6.02
C LEU A 42 -5.66 -0.52 4.53
N VAL A 43 -6.04 -1.75 4.24
CA VAL A 43 -6.29 -2.23 2.87
C VAL A 43 -7.58 -1.61 2.32
N LYS A 44 -8.65 -1.55 3.13
CA LYS A 44 -9.91 -0.91 2.74
C LYS A 44 -9.81 0.61 2.67
N GLU A 45 -9.07 1.22 3.59
CA GLU A 45 -8.84 2.65 3.68
C GLU A 45 -7.35 2.97 3.82
N PRO A 46 -6.60 2.99 2.70
CA PRO A 46 -5.18 3.28 2.72
C PRO A 46 -4.90 4.69 3.25
N LYS A 47 -4.13 4.79 4.34
CA LYS A 47 -3.73 6.05 4.97
C LYS A 47 -2.26 6.02 5.32
N GLU A 48 -1.52 7.09 5.00
CA GLU A 48 -0.06 7.15 5.22
C GLU A 48 0.31 7.04 6.70
N ALA A 49 -0.52 7.62 7.58
CA ALA A 49 -0.35 7.51 9.02
C ALA A 49 -0.41 6.05 9.51
N GLY A 50 -1.24 5.21 8.87
CA GLY A 50 -1.35 3.79 9.17
C GLY A 50 -0.10 3.01 8.75
N LEU A 51 0.49 3.34 7.59
CA LEU A 51 1.74 2.70 7.13
C LEU A 51 2.89 2.98 8.08
N LYS A 52 3.00 4.22 8.58
CA LYS A 52 4.04 4.60 9.55
C LYS A 52 3.86 3.85 10.88
N LYS A 53 2.64 3.76 11.38
CA LYS A 53 2.33 3.10 12.67
C LYS A 53 2.42 1.58 12.62
N HIS A 54 2.04 0.97 11.50
CA HIS A 54 1.94 -0.48 11.33
C HIS A 54 2.97 -1.03 10.34
N SER A 55 4.09 -0.34 10.14
CA SER A 55 5.12 -0.65 9.14
C SER A 55 5.55 -2.12 9.12
N ALA A 56 5.80 -2.72 10.28
CA ALA A 56 6.19 -4.13 10.39
C ALA A 56 5.07 -5.10 9.94
N ALA A 57 3.82 -4.82 10.31
CA ALA A 57 2.67 -5.62 9.91
C ALA A 57 2.37 -5.45 8.42
N VAL A 58 2.55 -4.25 7.87
CA VAL A 58 2.47 -3.98 6.42
C VAL A 58 3.52 -4.75 5.66
N GLN A 59 4.78 -4.75 6.14
CA GLN A 59 5.84 -5.54 5.51
C GLN A 59 5.47 -7.03 5.48
N LYS A 60 5.00 -7.59 6.59
CA LYS A 60 4.59 -8.99 6.67
C LYS A 60 3.45 -9.32 5.72
N PHE A 61 2.47 -8.43 5.61
CA PHE A 61 1.37 -8.59 4.67
C PHE A 61 1.84 -8.58 3.21
N LEU A 62 2.75 -7.66 2.87
CA LEU A 62 3.38 -7.63 1.55
C LEU A 62 4.20 -8.90 1.29
N ASP A 63 4.91 -9.44 2.29
CA ASP A 63 5.68 -10.68 2.13
C ASP A 63 4.77 -11.88 1.80
N GLU A 64 3.61 -12.00 2.46
CA GLU A 64 2.63 -13.05 2.18
C GLU A 64 2.00 -12.88 0.78
N LEU A 65 1.70 -11.65 0.37
CA LEU A 65 1.26 -11.36 -1.00
C LEU A 65 2.35 -11.68 -2.04
N ALA A 66 3.62 -11.40 -1.73
CA ALA A 66 4.74 -11.72 -2.61
C ALA A 66 4.94 -13.24 -2.76
N LYS A 67 4.61 -14.03 -1.73
CA LYS A 67 4.69 -15.49 -1.72
C LYS A 67 3.69 -16.15 -2.67
N ILE A 68 2.53 -15.55 -2.85
CA ILE A 68 1.54 -15.97 -3.87
C ILE A 68 1.78 -15.30 -5.24
N GLU A 69 2.93 -14.63 -5.38
CA GLU A 69 3.34 -13.91 -6.58
C GLU A 69 2.33 -12.83 -7.03
N PHE A 70 1.75 -12.13 -6.05
CA PHE A 70 0.80 -11.07 -6.34
C PHE A 70 1.47 -9.93 -7.14
N PRO A 71 0.84 -9.45 -8.23
CA PRO A 71 1.42 -8.45 -9.13
C PRO A 71 1.91 -7.20 -8.41
N GLY A 72 3.12 -6.75 -8.74
CA GLY A 72 3.73 -5.56 -8.14
C GLY A 72 4.29 -5.75 -6.73
N THR A 73 3.99 -6.84 -6.03
CA THR A 73 4.40 -6.99 -4.61
C THR A 73 5.88 -7.32 -4.44
N LYS A 74 6.47 -8.13 -5.32
CA LYS A 74 7.90 -8.50 -5.28
C LYS A 74 8.83 -7.26 -5.20
N PRO A 75 8.77 -6.30 -6.16
CA PRO A 75 9.63 -5.11 -6.08
C PRO A 75 9.26 -4.20 -4.91
N VAL A 76 7.99 -4.16 -4.50
CA VAL A 76 7.56 -3.37 -3.34
C VAL A 76 8.13 -3.95 -2.04
N CYS A 77 8.08 -5.27 -1.83
CA CYS A 77 8.71 -5.96 -0.70
C CYS A 77 10.21 -5.72 -0.64
N ASP A 78 10.88 -5.85 -1.78
CA ASP A 78 12.33 -5.67 -1.88
C ASP A 78 12.75 -4.25 -1.51
N ALA A 79 12.01 -3.24 -1.99
CA ALA A 79 12.25 -1.85 -1.64
C ALA A 79 11.85 -1.57 -0.18
N ALA A 80 10.71 -2.08 0.27
CA ALA A 80 10.20 -1.87 1.63
C ALA A 80 11.11 -2.48 2.69
N SER A 81 11.78 -3.59 2.38
CA SER A 81 12.81 -4.17 3.25
C SER A 81 14.05 -3.28 3.41
N LYS A 82 14.32 -2.38 2.44
CA LYS A 82 15.48 -1.48 2.47
C LYS A 82 15.16 -0.12 3.09
N VAL A 83 14.05 0.48 2.68
CA VAL A 83 13.70 1.86 3.07
C VAL A 83 12.50 1.94 4.02
N GLY A 84 11.79 0.83 4.22
CA GLY A 84 10.55 0.76 4.98
C GLY A 84 9.31 1.01 4.10
N PRO A 85 8.21 0.26 4.30
CA PRO A 85 6.99 0.41 3.51
C PRO A 85 6.36 1.81 3.64
N ALA A 86 6.56 2.50 4.76
CA ALA A 86 6.07 3.86 4.98
C ALA A 86 6.66 4.92 4.03
N TYR A 87 7.83 4.66 3.44
CA TYR A 87 8.45 5.54 2.43
C TYR A 87 8.04 5.20 1.01
N LEU A 88 7.24 4.14 0.85
CA LEU A 88 6.75 3.62 -0.43
C LEU A 88 5.23 3.70 -0.48
N ALA A 89 4.65 4.76 0.09
CA ALA A 89 3.20 4.92 0.21
C ALA A 89 2.49 4.70 -1.14
N GLY A 90 2.94 5.34 -2.22
CA GLY A 90 2.34 5.15 -3.56
C GLY A 90 2.31 3.69 -4.02
N PRO A 91 3.46 3.01 -4.16
CA PRO A 91 3.49 1.60 -4.55
C PRO A 91 2.75 0.65 -3.60
N VAL A 92 2.82 0.88 -2.28
CA VAL A 92 2.10 0.07 -1.28
C VAL A 92 0.60 0.27 -1.39
N PHE A 93 0.14 1.51 -1.58
CA PHE A 93 -1.27 1.83 -1.80
C PHE A 93 -1.81 1.21 -3.08
N PHE A 94 -1.05 1.25 -4.17
CA PHE A 94 -1.45 0.61 -5.41
C PHE A 94 -1.73 -0.89 -5.21
N VAL A 95 -0.87 -1.61 -4.48
CA VAL A 95 -1.10 -3.02 -4.13
C VAL A 95 -2.36 -3.17 -3.26
N PHE A 96 -2.55 -2.30 -2.27
CA PHE A 96 -3.73 -2.33 -1.40
C PHE A 96 -5.03 -2.06 -2.15
N GLU A 97 -5.05 -1.17 -3.13
CA GLU A 97 -6.23 -0.92 -3.98
C GLU A 97 -6.62 -2.16 -4.80
N GLN A 98 -5.63 -2.89 -5.33
CA GLN A 98 -5.87 -4.14 -6.04
C GLN A 98 -6.38 -5.24 -5.09
N VAL A 99 -5.82 -5.36 -3.89
CA VAL A 99 -6.29 -6.33 -2.88
C VAL A 99 -7.69 -5.96 -2.37
N SER A 100 -7.95 -4.69 -2.13
CA SER A 100 -9.25 -4.17 -1.73
C SER A 100 -10.32 -4.49 -2.77
N THR A 101 -9.97 -4.45 -4.07
CA THR A 101 -10.88 -4.90 -5.14
C THR A 101 -11.34 -6.35 -4.97
N PHE A 102 -10.48 -7.25 -4.49
CA PHE A 102 -10.89 -8.64 -4.20
C PHE A 102 -11.80 -8.74 -2.99
N VAL A 103 -11.45 -8.06 -1.89
CA VAL A 103 -12.22 -8.11 -0.64
C VAL A 103 -13.59 -7.47 -0.83
N VAL A 104 -13.67 -6.30 -1.47
CA VAL A 104 -14.94 -5.62 -1.77
C VAL A 104 -15.80 -6.44 -2.74
N ALA A 105 -15.18 -7.09 -3.74
CA ALA A 105 -15.91 -7.95 -4.65
C ALA A 105 -16.44 -9.22 -3.97
N GLU A 106 -15.71 -9.80 -3.02
CA GLU A 106 -16.19 -10.92 -2.22
C GLU A 106 -17.30 -10.51 -1.27
N GLU A 107 -17.13 -9.42 -0.52
CA GLU A 107 -18.15 -8.93 0.43
C GLU A 107 -19.49 -8.67 -0.29
N LYS A 108 -19.44 -8.10 -1.50
CA LYS A 108 -20.62 -7.91 -2.35
C LYS A 108 -21.20 -9.21 -2.89
N LYS A 109 -20.38 -10.24 -3.13
CA LYS A 109 -20.84 -11.55 -3.59
C LYS A 109 -21.44 -12.39 -2.47
N GLU A 110 -20.90 -12.28 -1.25
CA GLU A 110 -21.44 -12.91 -0.05
C GLU A 110 -22.77 -12.27 0.37
N GLU A 111 -22.88 -10.94 0.31
CA GLU A 111 -24.14 -10.23 0.58
C GLU A 111 -25.23 -10.53 -0.47
N ALA A 112 -24.83 -10.82 -1.72
CA ALA A 112 -25.74 -11.15 -2.80
C ALA A 112 -26.06 -12.65 -2.93
N ALA A 113 -25.54 -13.53 -2.08
CA ALA A 113 -25.93 -14.93 -2.06
C ALA A 113 -27.35 -15.05 -1.49
N PRO A 114 -28.39 -15.35 -2.32
CA PRO A 114 -29.74 -15.50 -1.80
C PRO A 114 -29.80 -16.70 -0.84
N PRO A 115 -30.63 -16.66 0.22
CA PRO A 115 -30.88 -17.84 1.03
C PRO A 115 -31.42 -18.93 0.11
N ALA A 116 -30.62 -19.97 -0.11
CA ALA A 116 -31.07 -21.15 -0.82
C ALA A 116 -32.18 -21.82 -0.01
N LYS A 117 -33.45 -21.61 -0.41
CA LYS A 117 -34.55 -22.57 -0.37
C LYS A 117 -35.81 -22.00 -1.02
N ALA A 118 -36.10 -22.45 -2.23
CA ALA A 118 -37.37 -23.07 -2.66
C ALA A 118 -37.58 -22.90 -4.18
N THR A 119 -37.43 -23.99 -4.94
CA THR A 119 -38.31 -24.26 -6.09
C THR A 119 -39.77 -24.27 -5.58
N PRO A 120 -40.79 -23.75 -6.32
CA PRO A 120 -41.13 -24.19 -7.68
C PRO A 120 -41.71 -23.14 -8.66
N GLY A 121 -41.33 -23.25 -9.94
CA GLY A 121 -42.25 -23.22 -11.10
C GLY A 121 -42.98 -21.92 -11.54
N LYS A 122 -42.81 -21.63 -12.85
CA LYS A 122 -43.86 -21.26 -13.83
C LYS A 122 -44.11 -19.76 -14.17
N THR A 123 -43.74 -19.41 -15.42
CA THR A 123 -44.46 -18.56 -16.42
C THR A 123 -44.60 -17.03 -16.27
N GLY A 124 -44.31 -16.32 -17.39
CA GLY A 124 -44.85 -15.01 -17.81
C GLY A 124 -43.82 -13.87 -17.71
N GLU A 125 -43.15 -13.40 -18.77
CA GLU A 125 -43.65 -12.48 -19.83
C GLU A 125 -44.39 -11.26 -19.27
N ASP A 126 -43.75 -10.08 -19.24
CA ASP A 126 -44.02 -8.97 -20.17
C ASP A 126 -43.39 -7.63 -19.71
N THR A 127 -42.68 -7.01 -20.65
CA THR A 127 -42.57 -5.58 -21.00
C THR A 127 -43.14 -4.51 -20.04
N SER A 128 -42.34 -3.49 -19.70
CA SER A 128 -42.56 -2.05 -20.00
C SER A 128 -41.54 -1.14 -19.27
N GLY A 129 -40.94 -0.17 -19.99
CA GLY A 129 -40.05 0.88 -19.45
C GLY A 129 -40.82 2.02 -18.76
N PRO A 130 -40.34 3.29 -18.71
CA PRO A 130 -39.06 3.85 -19.16
C PRO A 130 -38.36 4.85 -18.20
N GLU A 131 -37.15 5.24 -18.61
CA GLU A 131 -36.30 6.40 -18.28
C GLU A 131 -36.99 7.70 -17.77
N VAL A 132 -36.43 8.33 -16.71
CA VAL A 132 -36.57 9.78 -16.43
C VAL A 132 -35.23 10.37 -15.97
N LYS A 133 -34.89 11.46 -16.65
CA LYS A 133 -33.68 12.29 -16.60
C LYS A 133 -33.96 13.55 -15.75
N GLU A 134 -32.90 14.12 -15.18
CA GLU A 134 -32.61 15.57 -15.10
C GLU A 134 -32.61 16.31 -13.72
N LYS A 135 -31.43 16.90 -13.42
CA LYS A 135 -31.09 18.15 -12.68
C LYS A 135 -31.44 18.25 -11.19
N ASP A 136 -30.81 19.05 -10.35
CA ASP A 136 -29.65 19.96 -10.25
C ASP A 136 -29.71 20.44 -8.78
N ILE A 137 -28.65 21.06 -8.23
CA ILE A 137 -28.66 22.18 -7.26
C ILE A 137 -27.33 22.14 -6.49
N ALA A 138 -26.57 23.22 -6.71
CA ALA A 138 -25.31 23.62 -6.08
C ALA A 138 -25.50 24.28 -4.70
N VAL A 139 -24.53 24.10 -3.79
CA VAL A 139 -24.19 24.93 -2.60
C VAL A 139 -22.80 24.42 -2.14
N GLU A 140 -21.77 25.14 -1.72
CA GLU A 140 -21.30 26.53 -1.74
C GLU A 140 -19.88 26.45 -1.11
N GLU A 141 -18.95 27.26 -1.61
CA GLU A 141 -17.56 27.41 -1.19
C GLU A 141 -17.43 28.28 0.08
N VAL A 142 -16.77 27.82 1.16
CA VAL A 142 -16.18 28.71 2.19
C VAL A 142 -14.87 28.13 2.79
N LYS A 143 -13.75 28.56 2.19
CA LYS A 143 -12.62 29.32 2.80
C LYS A 143 -12.19 29.09 4.28
N LYS A 144 -11.00 28.47 4.41
CA LYS A 144 -9.77 28.96 5.09
C LYS A 144 -9.87 29.53 6.52
N GLU A 145 -9.23 28.85 7.48
CA GLU A 145 -8.59 29.53 8.63
C GLU A 145 -7.31 28.79 9.07
N GLU A 146 -6.28 29.60 9.32
CA GLU A 146 -4.89 29.30 9.70
C GLU A 146 -4.70 29.66 11.18
N VAL A 147 -3.55 29.25 11.74
CA VAL A 147 -2.82 29.77 12.93
C VAL A 147 -2.90 28.93 14.23
N PRO A 148 -1.91 29.02 15.15
CA PRO A 148 -0.49 28.65 14.98
C PRO A 148 0.10 27.90 16.21
N ALA A 149 1.36 27.47 16.07
CA ALA A 149 2.45 27.36 17.06
C ALA A 149 2.18 27.01 18.55
N ALA A 150 2.85 25.95 19.03
CA ALA A 150 3.49 25.92 20.34
C ALA A 150 4.64 24.89 20.37
N GLU A 151 5.84 25.46 20.39
CA GLU A 151 7.10 24.91 20.91
C GLU A 151 6.91 24.48 22.38
N GLU A 152 7.58 23.42 22.85
CA GLU A 152 8.39 23.46 24.07
C GLU A 152 9.10 22.13 24.35
N ALA A 153 10.30 22.28 24.89
CA ALA A 153 11.34 21.29 25.10
C ALA A 153 11.16 20.45 26.38
N SER A 154 11.76 19.25 26.39
CA SER A 154 12.33 18.62 27.60
C SER A 154 13.11 17.37 27.18
N THR A 155 14.45 17.40 27.07
CA THR A 155 15.44 17.20 28.15
C THR A 155 15.42 15.82 28.83
N CYS A 156 16.48 15.06 28.51
CA CYS A 156 17.44 14.46 29.44
C CYS A 156 17.21 13.03 29.99
N SER A 157 18.10 12.11 29.57
CA SER A 157 18.95 11.18 30.38
C SER A 157 19.08 9.82 29.68
N THR A 158 20.20 9.09 29.62
CA THR A 158 21.64 9.27 29.85
C THR A 158 22.31 7.92 29.49
N THR A 159 23.61 7.94 29.16
CA THR A 159 24.62 6.84 29.07
C THR A 159 25.39 6.99 27.75
N ALA A 160 26.52 7.71 27.70
CA ALA A 160 27.89 7.28 28.09
C ALA A 160 28.25 5.97 27.36
N GLU A 161 29.26 5.84 26.49
CA GLU A 161 30.62 6.36 26.42
C GLU A 161 31.20 5.93 25.05
N PRO A 162 32.17 6.65 24.44
CA PRO A 162 32.80 6.23 23.18
C PRO A 162 34.14 5.51 23.40
N PRO A 163 34.38 4.41 22.66
CA PRO A 163 35.74 4.09 22.21
C PRO A 163 35.70 3.68 20.71
N LYS A 164 36.72 3.82 19.86
CA LYS A 164 38.08 4.30 19.96
C LYS A 164 38.58 4.43 18.51
N VAL A 165 39.40 5.46 18.30
CA VAL A 165 40.20 5.78 17.11
C VAL A 165 40.88 4.52 16.55
N GLU A 166 40.61 4.18 15.29
CA GLU A 166 41.49 3.32 14.49
C GLU A 166 42.47 4.22 13.74
N GLU A 167 43.71 4.16 14.21
CA GLU A 167 44.89 4.85 13.72
C GLU A 167 45.25 4.34 12.31
N VAL A 168 45.05 5.19 11.30
CA VAL A 168 45.69 5.00 9.99
C VAL A 168 47.05 5.71 10.06
N PRO A 169 48.19 5.01 10.00
CA PRO A 169 49.48 5.68 9.97
C PRO A 169 49.64 6.46 8.65
N PRO A 170 50.16 7.70 8.68
CA PRO A 170 50.45 8.46 7.46
C PRO A 170 51.65 7.84 6.72
N PRO A 171 51.66 7.83 5.37
CA PRO A 171 52.84 7.44 4.62
C PRO A 171 53.97 8.45 4.88
N ALA A 172 55.15 7.93 5.23
CA ALA A 172 56.36 8.72 5.43
C ALA A 172 56.76 9.46 4.13
N PRO A 173 57.13 10.76 4.18
CA PRO A 173 57.82 11.41 3.09
C PRO A 173 59.28 10.92 3.05
N ALA A 174 59.61 10.09 2.06
CA ALA A 174 61.00 9.79 1.75
C ALA A 174 61.65 11.04 1.16
N ALA A 175 62.71 11.47 1.84
CA ALA A 175 63.53 12.62 1.54
C ALA A 175 64.19 12.57 0.15
N GLU A 176 64.21 13.72 -0.52
CA GLU A 176 65.30 14.11 -1.42
C GLU A 176 66.65 14.04 -0.66
N PRO A 177 67.78 13.71 -1.32
CA PRO A 177 68.57 14.81 -1.90
C PRO A 177 69.40 14.49 -3.16
N ALA A 178 69.53 15.54 -3.98
CA ALA A 178 70.72 16.08 -4.67
C ALA A 178 71.57 15.21 -5.64
N LYS A 179 71.53 15.66 -6.92
CA LYS A 179 72.62 15.88 -7.91
C LYS A 179 73.93 15.06 -7.86
N PRO A 180 74.45 14.68 -9.04
CA PRO A 180 75.29 15.61 -9.83
C PRO A 180 74.66 16.06 -11.15
#